data_AF-A0A9J6GY67-F1
#
_entry.id   AF-A0A9J6GY67-F1
#
_cell.length_a   1.000
_cell.length_b   1.000
_cell.length_c   1.000
_cell.angle_alpha   90.00
_cell.angle_beta   90.00
_cell.angle_gamma   90.00
#
_symmetry.space_group_name_H-M   'P 1'
#
loop_
_entity.id
_entity.type
_entity.pdbx_description
1 polymer ?
#
loop_
_entity_poly.entity_id
_entity_poly.type
_entity_poly.pdbx_seq_one_letter_code
_entity_poly.pdbx_strand_id
1 'polypeptide(L)'
;MIARRRRRRRTRAHLEESAMGNVLHKDVADPRTGMTPREERLVRDSWRNFTRKNPDFGVIVFQRMFRKYPEYQKLFERFKNADVQTLPSNPKFRAHACSVGFQLSAIVESLDDPDAVAELIHRNAVNHTKHAGVRPPNFEGFFSAVLEEMEAKNKSFMTPPVVAAWVKFFEVRNGVVVICPVKISGDNFI
;
A
#
# COMPACT_ATOMS: atom_id res chain seq x y z
N MET A 1 -19.63 28.30 -57.59
CA MET A 1 -19.65 28.18 -56.12
C MET A 1 -18.53 27.25 -55.67
N ILE A 2 -17.41 27.77 -55.15
CA ILE A 2 -16.28 26.96 -54.64
C ILE A 2 -16.09 27.30 -53.16
N ALA A 3 -16.53 26.43 -52.27
CA ALA A 3 -16.34 26.58 -50.82
C ALA A 3 -14.93 26.13 -50.43
N ARG A 4 -14.05 27.10 -50.13
CA ARG A 4 -12.70 26.86 -49.62
C ARG A 4 -12.76 26.35 -48.17
N ARG A 5 -12.47 25.06 -47.96
CA ARG A 5 -12.19 24.48 -46.63
C ARG A 5 -10.89 25.07 -46.06
N ARG A 6 -10.99 25.99 -45.09
CA ARG A 6 -9.86 26.42 -44.25
C ARG A 6 -9.57 25.32 -43.21
N ARG A 7 -8.61 24.43 -43.48
CA ARG A 7 -7.98 23.60 -42.44
C ARG A 7 -7.09 24.50 -41.57
N ARG A 8 -7.49 24.76 -40.33
CA ARG A 8 -6.65 25.40 -39.31
C ARG A 8 -5.41 24.52 -39.04
N ARG A 9 -4.23 24.97 -39.45
CA ARG A 9 -2.96 24.41 -38.94
C ARG A 9 -2.81 24.86 -37.49
N ARG A 10 -3.07 23.98 -36.52
CA ARG A 10 -2.67 24.19 -35.13
C ARG A 10 -1.14 24.15 -35.08
N THR A 11 -0.53 25.18 -34.50
CA THR A 11 0.93 25.29 -34.35
C THR A 11 1.42 24.29 -33.31
N ARG A 12 2.66 23.79 -33.46
CA ARG A 12 3.30 22.84 -32.55
C ARG A 12 3.29 23.35 -31.09
N ALA A 13 3.55 24.63 -30.88
CA ALA A 13 3.49 25.27 -29.56
C ALA A 13 2.10 25.17 -28.92
N HIS A 14 1.00 25.33 -29.68
CA HIS A 14 -0.35 25.22 -29.15
C HIS A 14 -0.76 23.76 -28.88
N LEU A 15 -0.18 22.80 -29.61
CA LEU A 15 -0.33 21.37 -29.32
C LEU A 15 0.48 20.97 -28.07
N GLU A 16 1.69 21.51 -27.89
CA GLU A 16 2.52 21.31 -26.71
C GLU A 16 1.89 21.94 -25.46
N GLU A 17 1.38 23.17 -25.56
CA GLU A 17 0.67 23.86 -24.47
C GLU A 17 -0.64 23.16 -24.10
N SER A 18 -1.43 22.71 -25.08
CA SER A 18 -2.64 21.92 -24.84
C SER A 18 -2.32 20.53 -24.28
N ALA A 19 -1.20 19.91 -24.68
CA ALA A 19 -0.73 18.64 -24.13
C ALA A 19 -0.24 18.81 -22.68
N MET A 20 0.53 19.86 -22.38
CA MET A 20 0.97 20.18 -21.02
C MET A 20 -0.21 20.54 -20.11
N GLY A 21 -1.18 21.30 -20.60
CA GLY A 21 -2.43 21.58 -19.88
C GLY A 21 -3.24 20.31 -19.58
N ASN A 22 -3.33 19.38 -20.54
CA ASN A 22 -3.98 18.08 -20.32
C ASN A 22 -3.19 17.13 -19.41
N VAL A 23 -1.86 17.24 -19.38
CA VAL A 23 -1.00 16.44 -18.48
C VAL A 23 -1.12 16.93 -17.04
N LEU A 24 -1.13 18.26 -16.82
CA LEU A 24 -1.32 18.86 -15.49
C LEU A 24 -2.73 18.63 -14.94
N HIS A 25 -3.77 18.65 -15.78
CA HIS A 25 -5.16 18.42 -15.34
C HIS A 25 -5.44 16.96 -14.95
N LYS A 26 -4.56 16.02 -15.33
CA LYS A 26 -4.71 14.57 -15.08
C LYS A 26 -3.87 14.07 -13.90
N ASP A 27 -3.05 14.91 -13.29
CA ASP A 27 -2.22 14.53 -12.14
C ASP A 27 -2.67 15.20 -10.84
N VAL A 28 -3.95 15.55 -10.77
CA VAL A 28 -4.60 16.05 -9.55
C VAL A 28 -4.81 14.88 -8.60
N ALA A 29 -4.51 15.09 -7.31
CA ALA A 29 -4.72 14.07 -6.29
C ALA A 29 -6.21 13.78 -6.10
N ASP A 30 -6.59 12.50 -6.02
CA ASP A 30 -7.96 12.12 -5.64
C ASP A 30 -8.17 12.54 -4.17
N PRO A 31 -9.23 13.28 -3.83
CA PRO A 31 -9.44 13.78 -2.48
C PRO A 31 -9.67 12.68 -1.43
N ARG A 32 -10.06 11.46 -1.85
CA ARG A 32 -10.27 10.30 -0.97
C ARG A 32 -8.98 9.55 -0.68
N THR A 33 -8.10 9.44 -1.68
CA THR A 33 -6.82 8.73 -1.53
C THR A 33 -5.66 9.68 -1.24
N GLY A 34 -5.81 10.98 -1.45
CA GLY A 34 -4.74 11.96 -1.42
C GLY A 34 -3.66 11.74 -2.49
N MET A 35 -3.72 10.66 -3.28
CA MET A 35 -2.71 10.28 -4.25
C MET A 35 -3.05 10.77 -5.65
N THR A 36 -2.01 11.16 -6.37
CA THR A 36 -2.10 11.47 -7.80
C THR A 36 -2.04 10.17 -8.63
N PRO A 37 -2.60 10.15 -9.84
CA PRO A 37 -2.46 9.01 -10.74
C PRO A 37 -1.00 8.62 -11.04
N ARG A 38 -0.06 9.58 -11.02
CA ARG A 38 1.38 9.29 -11.12
C ARG A 38 1.89 8.52 -9.90
N GLU A 39 1.57 8.97 -8.69
CA GLU A 39 1.99 8.30 -7.45
C GLU A 39 1.41 6.88 -7.36
N GLU A 40 0.13 6.69 -7.71
CA GLU A 40 -0.50 5.37 -7.76
C GLU A 40 0.21 4.41 -8.73
N ARG A 41 0.61 4.90 -9.90
CA ARG A 41 1.41 4.12 -10.85
C ARG A 41 2.77 3.75 -10.27
N LEU A 42 3.47 4.67 -9.60
CA LEU A 42 4.76 4.39 -8.97
C LEU A 42 4.63 3.27 -7.92
N VAL A 43 3.59 3.32 -7.08
CA VAL A 43 3.31 2.28 -6.07
C VAL A 43 3.01 0.93 -6.75
N ARG A 44 2.10 0.89 -7.72
CA ARG A 44 1.74 -0.36 -8.42
C ARG A 44 2.92 -0.98 -9.18
N ASP A 45 3.66 -0.19 -9.93
CA ASP A 45 4.75 -0.70 -10.77
C ASP A 45 5.92 -1.20 -9.93
N SER A 46 6.26 -0.49 -8.85
CA SER A 46 7.29 -0.94 -7.90
C SER A 46 6.84 -2.19 -7.14
N TRP A 47 5.57 -2.26 -6.71
CA TRP A 47 5.01 -3.44 -6.07
C TRP A 47 5.07 -4.67 -6.97
N ARG A 48 4.61 -4.53 -8.22
CA ARG A 48 4.61 -5.61 -9.21
C ARG A 48 6.02 -6.08 -9.54
N ASN A 49 6.99 -5.16 -9.63
CA ASN A 49 8.39 -5.54 -9.83
C ASN A 49 8.94 -6.34 -8.64
N PHE A 50 8.64 -5.86 -7.43
CA PHE A 50 9.12 -6.46 -6.19
C PHE A 50 8.54 -7.87 -5.97
N THR A 51 7.22 -8.01 -6.03
CA THR A 51 6.51 -9.28 -5.77
C THR A 51 6.80 -10.34 -6.82
N ARG A 52 6.96 -9.97 -8.11
CA ARG A 52 7.40 -10.91 -9.15
C ARG A 52 8.76 -11.54 -8.87
N LYS A 53 9.68 -10.78 -8.27
CA LYS A 53 11.03 -11.26 -7.90
C LYS A 53 11.08 -11.92 -6.53
N ASN A 54 10.07 -11.68 -5.69
CA ASN A 54 10.00 -12.13 -4.31
C ASN A 54 8.60 -12.73 -4.03
N PRO A 55 8.28 -13.92 -4.55
CA PRO A 55 6.95 -14.53 -4.36
C PRO A 55 6.62 -14.78 -2.89
N ASP A 56 7.64 -15.04 -2.06
CA ASP A 56 7.51 -15.22 -0.61
C ASP A 56 7.71 -13.92 0.19
N PHE A 57 7.45 -12.75 -0.41
CA PHE A 57 7.73 -11.48 0.26
C PHE A 57 7.06 -11.36 1.63
N GLY A 58 5.85 -11.92 1.80
CA GLY A 58 5.14 -11.89 3.08
C GLY A 58 5.98 -12.51 4.19
N VAL A 59 6.61 -13.66 3.93
CA VAL A 59 7.51 -14.33 4.89
C VAL A 59 8.70 -13.44 5.22
N ILE A 60 9.33 -12.87 4.20
CA ILE A 60 10.52 -12.03 4.34
C ILE A 60 10.22 -10.77 5.17
N VAL A 61 9.11 -10.07 4.86
CA VAL A 61 8.67 -8.87 5.56
C VAL A 61 8.35 -9.17 7.03
N PHE A 62 7.62 -10.24 7.32
CA PHE A 62 7.32 -10.62 8.69
C PHE A 62 8.58 -10.97 9.49
N GLN A 63 9.53 -11.68 8.89
CA GLN A 63 10.81 -11.95 9.57
C GLN A 63 11.57 -10.66 9.87
N ARG A 64 11.61 -9.70 8.94
CA ARG A 64 12.21 -8.39 9.21
C ARG A 64 11.48 -7.67 10.34
N MET A 65 10.15 -7.62 10.28
CA MET A 65 9.32 -6.97 11.28
C MET A 65 9.54 -7.58 12.67
N PHE A 66 9.57 -8.90 12.83
CA PHE A 66 9.79 -9.54 14.13
C PHE A 66 11.22 -9.40 14.64
N ARG A 67 12.23 -9.30 13.77
CA ARG A 67 13.60 -8.95 14.19
C ARG A 67 13.68 -7.51 14.71
N LYS A 68 12.94 -6.58 14.09
CA LYS A 68 12.92 -5.15 14.42
C LYS A 68 12.04 -4.85 15.64
N TYR A 69 10.90 -5.54 15.75
CA TYR A 69 9.88 -5.39 16.78
C TYR A 69 9.51 -6.76 17.37
N PRO A 70 10.38 -7.36 18.21
CA PRO A 70 10.13 -8.69 18.78
C PRO A 70 8.83 -8.78 19.57
N GLU A 71 8.38 -7.67 20.16
CA GLU A 71 7.13 -7.56 20.87
C GLU A 71 5.89 -7.73 19.97
N TYR A 72 6.00 -7.48 18.66
CA TYR A 72 4.89 -7.68 17.73
C TYR A 72 4.63 -9.16 17.50
N GLN A 73 5.67 -10.00 17.51
CA GLN A 73 5.51 -11.45 17.37
C GLN A 73 4.64 -12.03 18.49
N LYS A 74 4.67 -11.42 19.68
CA LYS A 74 3.88 -11.86 20.83
C LYS A 74 2.37 -11.79 20.60
N LEU A 75 1.91 -10.96 19.65
CA LEU A 75 0.51 -10.85 19.26
C LEU A 75 0.00 -12.05 18.43
N PHE A 76 0.92 -12.89 17.93
CA PHE A 76 0.59 -14.03 17.08
C PHE A 76 0.63 -15.35 17.86
N GLU A 77 -0.43 -15.61 18.62
CA GLU A 77 -0.56 -16.77 19.55
C GLU A 77 -0.03 -18.11 19.03
N ARG A 78 -0.22 -18.41 17.74
CA ARG A 78 0.20 -19.69 17.14
C ARG A 78 1.71 -19.85 16.96
N PHE A 79 2.48 -18.77 17.02
CA PHE A 79 3.93 -18.78 16.82
C PHE A 79 4.66 -17.70 17.62
N LYS A 80 4.05 -17.19 18.70
CA LYS A 80 4.60 -16.12 19.53
C LYS A 80 5.95 -16.42 20.19
N ASN A 81 6.23 -17.70 20.44
CA ASN A 81 7.46 -18.17 21.10
C ASN A 81 8.42 -18.87 20.13
N ALA A 82 8.09 -18.94 18.83
CA ALA A 82 8.96 -19.59 17.86
C ALA A 82 10.16 -18.69 17.55
N ASP A 83 11.32 -19.30 17.27
CA ASP A 83 12.47 -18.53 16.78
C ASP A 83 12.18 -17.96 15.38
N VAL A 84 12.42 -16.66 15.20
CA VAL A 84 12.19 -15.93 13.95
C VAL A 84 12.90 -16.59 12.76
N GLN A 85 14.08 -17.18 12.99
CA GLN A 85 14.83 -17.86 11.92
C GLN A 85 14.13 -19.14 11.44
N THR A 86 13.42 -19.83 12.34
CA THR A 86 12.73 -21.10 12.04
C THR A 86 11.28 -20.90 11.61
N LEU A 87 10.70 -19.71 11.79
CA LEU A 87 9.33 -19.37 11.41
C LEU A 87 8.93 -19.79 9.98
N PRO A 88 9.78 -19.66 8.93
CA PRO A 88 9.43 -20.10 7.58
C PRO A 88 9.05 -21.59 7.49
N SER A 89 9.55 -22.43 8.40
CA SER A 89 9.16 -23.85 8.46
C SER A 89 7.78 -24.07 9.10
N ASN A 90 7.27 -23.11 9.88
CA ASN A 90 5.97 -23.19 10.53
C ASN A 90 4.83 -22.97 9.51
N PRO A 91 3.95 -23.96 9.26
CA PRO A 91 2.87 -23.84 8.28
C PRO A 91 1.83 -22.78 8.63
N LYS A 92 1.58 -22.52 9.93
CA LYS A 92 0.64 -21.48 10.37
C LYS A 92 1.18 -20.08 10.11
N PHE A 93 2.48 -19.90 10.30
CA PHE A 93 3.16 -18.66 9.94
C PHE A 93 3.11 -18.41 8.43
N ARG A 94 3.49 -19.40 7.61
CA ARG A 94 3.45 -19.26 6.14
C ARG A 94 2.05 -18.92 5.63
N ALA A 95 1.02 -19.59 6.14
CA ALA A 95 -0.36 -19.30 5.76
C ALA A 95 -0.76 -17.85 6.07
N HIS A 96 -0.39 -17.36 7.26
CA HIS A 96 -0.67 -15.97 7.65
C HIS A 96 0.12 -14.97 6.78
N ALA A 97 1.43 -15.17 6.63
CA ALA A 97 2.29 -14.31 5.82
C ALA A 97 1.84 -14.23 4.36
N CYS A 98 1.41 -15.35 3.79
CA CYS A 98 0.85 -15.42 2.44
C CYS A 98 -0.49 -14.66 2.34
N SER A 99 -1.39 -14.84 3.31
CA SER A 99 -2.68 -14.12 3.36
C SER A 99 -2.50 -12.60 3.43
N VAL A 100 -1.56 -12.11 4.24
CA VAL A 100 -1.24 -10.69 4.32
C VAL A 100 -0.66 -10.20 2.99
N GLY A 101 0.19 -11.02 2.36
CA GLY A 101 0.76 -10.68 1.07
C GLY A 101 -0.29 -10.52 -0.04
N PHE A 102 -1.29 -11.40 -0.06
CA PHE A 102 -2.43 -11.28 -0.96
C PHE A 102 -3.28 -10.04 -0.66
N GLN A 103 -3.59 -9.78 0.61
CA GLN A 103 -4.40 -8.62 1.00
C GLN A 103 -3.74 -7.29 0.63
N LEU A 104 -2.44 -7.15 0.89
CA LEU A 104 -1.69 -5.95 0.51
C LEU A 104 -1.61 -5.79 -1.01
N SER A 105 -1.42 -6.90 -1.74
CA SER A 105 -1.43 -6.88 -3.20
C SER A 105 -2.79 -6.46 -3.76
N ALA A 106 -3.89 -6.95 -3.18
CA ALA A 106 -5.23 -6.54 -3.59
C ALA A 106 -5.44 -5.02 -3.40
N ILE A 107 -5.03 -4.47 -2.26
CA ILE A 107 -5.15 -3.03 -1.99
C ILE A 107 -4.31 -2.22 -3.00
N VAL A 108 -3.07 -2.63 -3.25
CA VAL A 108 -2.17 -1.91 -4.16
C VAL A 108 -2.69 -1.97 -5.61
N GLU A 109 -3.13 -3.13 -6.07
CA GLU A 109 -3.62 -3.28 -7.45
C GLU A 109 -4.94 -2.56 -7.69
N SER A 110 -5.77 -2.38 -6.65
CA SER A 110 -7.04 -1.62 -6.72
C SER A 110 -6.89 -0.11 -6.53
N LEU A 111 -5.67 0.46 -6.53
CA LEU A 111 -5.46 1.89 -6.25
C LEU A 111 -6.25 2.85 -7.16
N ASP A 112 -6.63 2.42 -8.35
CA ASP A 112 -7.46 3.17 -9.30
C ASP A 112 -8.97 3.11 -9.01
N ASP A 113 -9.39 2.32 -8.02
CA ASP A 113 -10.76 2.25 -7.49
C ASP A 113 -10.76 2.58 -5.99
N PRO A 114 -10.91 3.86 -5.63
CA PRO A 114 -10.87 4.29 -4.23
C PRO A 114 -11.94 3.66 -3.34
N ASP A 115 -13.09 3.27 -3.89
CA ASP A 115 -14.18 2.67 -3.11
C ASP A 115 -13.86 1.21 -2.80
N ALA A 116 -13.33 0.46 -3.77
CA ALA A 116 -12.80 -0.89 -3.53
C ALA A 116 -11.67 -0.87 -2.49
N VAL A 117 -10.78 0.11 -2.57
CA VAL A 117 -9.67 0.24 -1.61
C VAL A 117 -10.18 0.56 -0.21
N ALA A 118 -11.13 1.49 -0.07
CA ALA A 118 -11.73 1.82 1.22
C ALA A 118 -12.35 0.58 1.89
N GLU A 119 -13.09 -0.23 1.13
CA GLU A 119 -13.71 -1.45 1.62
C GLU A 119 -12.68 -2.53 2.02
N LEU A 120 -11.63 -2.72 1.22
CA LEU A 120 -10.55 -3.66 1.54
C LEU A 120 -9.83 -3.28 2.83
N ILE A 121 -9.55 -1.99 3.03
CA ILE A 121 -8.92 -1.48 4.26
C ILE A 121 -9.88 -1.65 5.44
N HIS A 122 -11.16 -1.30 5.27
CA HIS A 122 -12.17 -1.39 6.32
C HIS A 122 -12.29 -2.84 6.83
N ARG A 123 -12.44 -3.80 5.92
CA ARG A 123 -12.48 -5.23 6.26
C ARG A 123 -11.22 -5.68 6.99
N ASN A 124 -10.06 -5.23 6.52
CA ASN A 124 -8.79 -5.53 7.17
C ASN A 124 -8.75 -4.97 8.60
N ALA A 125 -9.12 -3.71 8.80
CA ALA A 125 -9.16 -3.06 10.11
C ALA A 125 -10.12 -3.78 11.07
N VAL A 126 -11.35 -4.09 10.63
CA VAL A 126 -12.36 -4.82 11.43
C VAL A 126 -11.88 -6.23 11.81
N ASN A 127 -11.10 -6.90 10.96
CA ASN A 127 -10.55 -8.21 11.32
C ASN A 127 -9.45 -8.08 12.38
N HIS A 128 -8.65 -7.02 12.33
CA HIS A 128 -7.57 -6.80 13.30
C HIS A 128 -8.07 -6.39 14.69
N THR A 129 -9.25 -5.77 14.79
CA THR A 129 -9.83 -5.39 16.10
C THR A 129 -10.27 -6.59 16.94
N LYS A 130 -10.44 -7.76 16.31
CA LYS A 130 -10.70 -9.04 16.99
C LYS A 130 -9.47 -9.56 17.74
N HIS A 131 -8.28 -9.00 17.50
CA HIS A 131 -7.03 -9.44 18.08
C HIS A 131 -6.55 -8.46 19.14
N ALA A 132 -6.57 -8.91 20.40
CA ALA A 132 -6.12 -8.12 21.53
C ALA A 132 -4.66 -7.66 21.36
N GLY A 133 -4.42 -6.36 21.60
CA GLY A 133 -3.08 -5.78 21.56
C GLY A 133 -2.63 -5.25 20.20
N VAL A 134 -3.36 -5.52 19.11
CA VAL A 134 -3.09 -4.88 17.81
C VAL A 134 -3.57 -3.42 17.86
N ARG A 135 -2.66 -2.49 17.56
CA ARG A 135 -2.87 -1.03 17.63
C ARG A 135 -2.33 -0.36 16.36
N PRO A 136 -2.72 0.89 16.04
CA PRO A 136 -2.22 1.60 14.86
C PRO A 136 -0.68 1.58 14.70
N PRO A 137 0.15 1.75 15.75
CA PRO A 137 1.61 1.67 15.61
C PRO A 137 2.13 0.33 15.09
N ASN A 138 1.40 -0.78 15.28
CA ASN A 138 1.80 -2.08 14.73
C ASN A 138 1.74 -2.08 13.19
N PHE A 139 0.78 -1.37 12.59
CA PHE A 139 0.68 -1.22 11.14
C PHE A 139 1.80 -0.33 10.60
N GLU A 140 2.15 0.74 11.31
CA GLU A 140 3.32 1.58 10.97
C GLU A 140 4.61 0.77 10.95
N GLY A 141 4.85 -0.07 11.97
CA GLY A 141 6.01 -0.94 12.01
C GLY A 141 6.01 -2.00 10.89
N PHE A 142 4.83 -2.53 10.53
CA PHE A 142 4.69 -3.42 9.37
C PHE A 142 5.03 -2.71 8.06
N PHE A 143 4.48 -1.52 7.81
CA PHE A 143 4.74 -0.74 6.60
C PHE A 143 6.19 -0.27 6.50
N SER A 144 6.81 0.09 7.63
CA SER A 144 8.25 0.33 7.71
C SER A 144 9.04 -0.90 7.25
N ALA A 145 8.70 -2.11 7.73
CA ALA A 145 9.38 -3.34 7.31
C ALA A 145 9.18 -3.65 5.81
N VAL A 146 8.00 -3.37 5.25
CA VAL A 146 7.74 -3.50 3.80
C VAL A 146 8.67 -2.59 3.00
N LEU A 147 8.69 -1.29 3.33
CA LEU A 147 9.45 -0.30 2.59
C LEU A 147 10.96 -0.59 2.64
N GLU A 148 11.47 -0.91 3.83
CA GLU A 148 12.87 -1.30 3.99
C GLU A 148 13.21 -2.56 3.19
N GLU A 149 12.32 -3.57 3.15
CA GLU A 149 12.56 -4.79 2.36
C GLU A 149 12.60 -4.48 0.86
N MET A 150 11.69 -3.64 0.37
CA MET A 150 11.69 -3.21 -1.03
C MET A 150 12.98 -2.46 -1.39
N GLU A 151 13.45 -1.56 -0.52
CA GLU A 151 14.72 -0.84 -0.70
C GLU A 151 15.93 -1.78 -0.67
N ALA A 152 15.97 -2.71 0.28
CA ALA A 152 17.07 -3.66 0.41
C ALA A 152 17.17 -4.60 -0.81
N LYS A 153 16.04 -5.00 -1.38
CA LYS A 153 15.99 -5.91 -2.54
C LYS A 153 16.16 -5.20 -3.88
N ASN A 154 15.80 -3.92 -3.99
CA ASN A 154 15.84 -3.21 -5.26
C ASN A 154 16.03 -1.69 -5.12
N LYS A 155 17.13 -1.29 -4.48
CA LYS A 155 17.46 0.13 -4.25
C LYS A 155 17.44 0.99 -5.52
N SER A 156 17.85 0.46 -6.67
CA SER A 156 17.82 1.19 -7.95
C SER A 156 16.42 1.53 -8.43
N PHE A 157 15.41 0.70 -8.09
CA PHE A 157 14.02 0.94 -8.45
C PHE A 157 13.29 1.80 -7.42
N MET A 158 13.67 1.68 -6.14
CA MET A 158 13.17 2.50 -5.03
C MET A 158 13.81 3.89 -5.03
N THR A 159 13.58 4.64 -6.11
CA THR A 159 13.99 6.05 -6.25
C THR A 159 13.24 6.94 -5.25
N PRO A 160 13.75 8.15 -4.93
CA PRO A 160 13.07 9.05 -3.98
C PRO A 160 11.58 9.32 -4.29
N PRO A 161 11.16 9.51 -5.55
CA PRO A 161 9.73 9.64 -5.87
C PRO A 161 8.91 8.38 -5.59
N VAL A 162 9.47 7.19 -5.78
CA VAL A 162 8.81 5.91 -5.47
C VAL A 162 8.64 5.78 -3.96
N VAL A 163 9.70 6.04 -3.20
CA VAL A 163 9.66 6.00 -1.73
C VAL A 163 8.64 7.01 -1.18
N ALA A 164 8.64 8.25 -1.69
CA ALA A 164 7.67 9.26 -1.30
C ALA A 164 6.22 8.83 -1.59
N ALA A 165 5.97 8.21 -2.75
CA ALA A 165 4.65 7.70 -3.09
C ALA A 165 4.19 6.57 -2.15
N TRP A 166 5.12 5.68 -1.73
CA TRP A 166 4.83 4.65 -0.73
C TRP A 166 4.54 5.21 0.66
N VAL A 167 5.34 6.18 1.12
CA VAL A 167 5.12 6.86 2.41
C VAL A 167 3.74 7.50 2.42
N LYS A 168 3.40 8.25 1.36
CA LYS A 168 2.09 8.87 1.21
C LYS A 168 0.95 7.85 1.17
N PHE A 169 1.13 6.75 0.42
CA PHE A 169 0.18 5.65 0.42
C PHE A 169 -0.04 5.11 1.84
N PHE A 170 1.01 4.85 2.62
CA PHE A 170 0.85 4.34 3.99
C PHE A 170 0.24 5.38 4.94
N GLU A 171 0.59 6.66 4.83
CA GLU A 171 0.03 7.74 5.66
C GLU A 171 -1.47 7.92 5.45
N VAL A 172 -1.92 7.94 4.20
CA VAL A 172 -3.35 8.01 3.85
C VAL A 172 -4.07 6.80 4.44
N ARG A 173 -3.48 5.62 4.36
CA ARG A 173 -4.11 4.36 4.78
C ARG A 173 -4.11 4.23 6.30
N ASN A 174 -3.08 4.70 6.98
CA ASN A 174 -3.09 4.91 8.43
C ASN A 174 -4.17 5.92 8.80
N GLY A 175 -4.29 7.02 8.05
CA GLY A 175 -5.39 7.96 8.14
C GLY A 175 -6.74 7.26 8.02
N VAL A 176 -6.98 6.39 7.03
CA VAL A 176 -8.26 5.66 6.89
C VAL A 176 -8.46 4.61 8.00
N VAL A 177 -7.42 3.90 8.42
CA VAL A 177 -7.46 2.94 9.55
C VAL A 177 -7.73 3.67 10.88
N VAL A 178 -7.27 4.92 11.03
CA VAL A 178 -7.47 5.78 12.20
C VAL A 178 -8.79 6.56 12.13
N ILE A 179 -9.18 7.05 10.95
CA ILE A 179 -10.39 7.84 10.67
C ILE A 179 -11.62 6.95 10.62
N CYS A 180 -11.52 5.69 10.19
CA CYS A 180 -12.53 4.68 10.44
C CYS A 180 -12.48 4.39 11.94
N PRO A 181 -13.25 5.13 12.78
CA PRO A 181 -13.19 4.89 14.19
C PRO A 181 -13.88 3.55 14.32
N VAL A 182 -13.14 2.49 14.61
CA VAL A 182 -13.77 1.26 15.03
C VAL A 182 -14.49 1.64 16.32
N LYS A 183 -15.77 1.98 16.20
CA LYS A 183 -16.64 2.18 17.35
C LYS A 183 -16.62 0.83 18.03
N ILE A 184 -15.91 0.75 19.15
CA ILE A 184 -16.04 -0.32 20.11
C ILE A 184 -17.45 -0.15 20.66
N SER A 185 -18.45 -0.69 19.96
CA SER A 185 -19.77 -0.87 20.52
C SER A 185 -19.61 -1.96 21.58
N GLY A 186 -19.57 -1.53 22.83
CA GLY A 186 -19.37 -2.41 23.96
C GLY A 186 -19.36 -1.61 25.26
N ASP A 187 -20.42 -0.84 25.48
CA ASP A 187 -20.92 -0.64 26.84
C ASP A 187 -21.08 -2.02 27.48
N ASN A 188 -20.29 -2.24 28.54
CA ASN A 188 -20.44 -3.19 29.65
C ASN A 188 -19.10 -3.86 29.96
N PHE A 189 -18.39 -3.31 30.94
CA PHE A 189 -17.79 -4.11 32.01
C PHE A 189 -17.71 -3.26 33.29
N ILE A 190 -18.60 -3.62 34.22
CA ILE A 190 -18.72 -3.29 35.67
C ILE A 190 -19.20 -1.87 35.99
#